data_AF-A0A1C4A5Y3-F1
#
_entry.id   AF-A0A1C4A5Y3-F1
#
_cell.length_a   1.000
_cell.length_b   1.000
_cell.length_c   1.000
_cell.angle_alpha   90.00
_cell.angle_beta   90.00
_cell.angle_gamma   90.00
#
_symmetry.space_group_name_H-M   'P 1'
#
loop_
_entity.id
_entity.type
_entity.pdbx_description
1 polymer ?
#
loop_
_entity_poly.entity_id
_entity_poly.type
_entity_poly.pdbx_seq_one_letter_code
_entity_poly.pdbx_strand_id
1 'polypeptide(L)'
;MVDYFAGNKILFKKGDKDEIIREINIRLAGFGKSRHKDMYYGVKLEATHRYEYPGIHRSLLWALKTVIFYLQKENSVYSFRKISSGYRCYDRNLQTNRRTTNHKGKALDIHFNKNGVRTSSCNDMNKLRKEIFNKYLGAKWDWKAGQNNIFNLESARKGATSWVHYDVRQFDQIYLKDEYFCKDSETLNGKPLASLL
;
A
#
# COMPACT_ATOMS: atom_id res chain seq x y z
N MET A 1 8.08 -22.10 -0.84
CA MET A 1 8.04 -20.73 -0.30
C MET A 1 8.88 -19.88 -1.23
N VAL A 2 8.34 -18.80 -1.80
CA VAL A 2 9.13 -17.94 -2.71
C VAL A 2 10.15 -17.18 -1.89
N ASP A 3 11.42 -17.29 -2.28
CA ASP A 3 12.49 -16.47 -1.74
C ASP A 3 12.42 -15.08 -2.39
N TYR A 4 11.80 -14.13 -1.70
CA TYR A 4 11.71 -12.74 -2.17
C TYR A 4 13.04 -11.98 -2.09
N PHE A 5 14.11 -12.64 -1.64
CA PHE A 5 15.41 -12.05 -1.28
C PHE A 5 16.61 -12.74 -1.92
N ALA A 6 16.41 -13.74 -2.79
CA ALA A 6 17.48 -14.30 -3.61
C ALA A 6 18.20 -13.13 -4.30
N GLY A 7 19.54 -13.10 -4.28
CA GLY A 7 20.45 -11.97 -4.60
C GLY A 7 20.34 -11.29 -5.98
N ASN A 8 19.23 -11.48 -6.69
CA ASN A 8 18.84 -10.74 -7.87
C ASN A 8 18.29 -9.35 -7.51
N LYS A 9 18.75 -8.33 -8.26
CA LYS A 9 18.24 -6.94 -8.21
C LYS A 9 16.77 -6.77 -8.64
N ILE A 10 16.07 -7.87 -8.96
CA ILE A 10 14.73 -7.88 -9.53
C ILE A 10 13.74 -8.31 -8.44
N LEU A 11 12.88 -7.39 -8.01
CA LEU A 11 11.97 -7.58 -6.88
C LEU A 11 10.78 -8.50 -7.22
N PHE A 12 10.26 -8.47 -8.45
CA PHE A 12 9.19 -9.35 -8.94
C PHE A 12 9.31 -9.58 -10.45
N LYS A 13 9.29 -10.82 -10.94
CA LYS A 13 9.30 -11.12 -12.39
C LYS A 13 7.90 -11.44 -12.89
N LYS A 14 7.59 -11.01 -14.11
CA LYS A 14 6.39 -11.42 -14.84
C LYS A 14 6.43 -12.94 -15.02
N GLY A 15 5.44 -13.64 -14.47
CA GLY A 15 5.36 -15.12 -14.50
C GLY A 15 5.77 -15.83 -13.21
N ASP A 16 6.28 -15.12 -12.19
CA ASP A 16 6.50 -15.73 -10.87
C ASP A 16 5.18 -16.22 -10.25
N LYS A 17 5.21 -17.40 -9.63
CA LYS A 17 4.01 -18.14 -9.18
C LYS A 17 3.57 -17.83 -7.74
N ASP A 18 3.74 -16.59 -7.29
CA ASP A 18 3.37 -16.18 -5.92
C ASP A 18 2.05 -15.41 -5.86
N GLU A 19 1.26 -15.60 -4.80
CA GLU A 19 -0.01 -14.88 -4.60
C GLU A 19 0.20 -13.36 -4.57
N ILE A 20 1.32 -12.87 -4.02
CA ILE A 20 1.62 -11.43 -4.04
C ILE A 20 1.85 -10.91 -5.46
N ILE A 21 2.49 -11.70 -6.32
CA ILE A 21 2.84 -11.28 -7.68
C ILE A 21 1.60 -11.32 -8.57
N ARG A 22 0.75 -12.33 -8.38
CA ARG A 22 -0.58 -12.35 -9.00
C ARG A 22 -1.40 -11.13 -8.58
N GLU A 23 -1.47 -10.82 -7.29
CA GLU A 23 -2.20 -9.65 -6.81
C GLU A 23 -1.60 -8.35 -7.37
N ILE A 24 -0.28 -8.17 -7.33
CA ILE A 24 0.38 -6.98 -7.90
C ILE A 24 0.04 -6.85 -9.39
N ASN A 25 0.20 -7.91 -10.18
CA ASN A 25 -0.10 -7.86 -11.61
C ASN A 25 -1.59 -7.51 -11.88
N ILE A 26 -2.53 -8.05 -11.10
CA ILE A 26 -3.96 -7.72 -11.22
C ILE A 26 -4.22 -6.26 -10.81
N ARG A 27 -3.57 -5.76 -9.76
CA ARG A 27 -3.80 -4.40 -9.23
C ARG A 27 -3.06 -3.32 -10.01
N LEU A 28 -2.05 -3.70 -10.79
CA LEU A 28 -1.26 -2.80 -11.62
C LEU A 28 -1.74 -2.78 -13.09
N ALA A 29 -2.29 -3.88 -13.62
CA ALA A 29 -2.74 -3.96 -15.01
C ALA A 29 -3.91 -3.00 -15.33
N GLY A 30 -3.64 -2.00 -16.18
CA GLY A 30 -4.67 -1.14 -16.79
C GLY A 30 -5.16 0.03 -15.93
N PHE A 31 -4.44 0.37 -14.86
CA PHE A 31 -4.84 1.38 -13.88
C PHE A 31 -3.96 2.65 -13.89
N GLY A 32 -4.52 3.77 -13.44
CA GLY A 32 -3.82 5.05 -13.32
C GLY A 32 -3.90 5.93 -14.56
N LYS A 33 -5.09 6.47 -14.84
CA LYS A 33 -5.36 7.31 -16.03
C LYS A 33 -4.92 8.78 -15.88
N SER A 34 -4.21 9.16 -14.81
CA SER A 34 -3.72 10.53 -14.58
C SER A 34 -4.83 11.59 -14.65
N ARG A 35 -6.03 11.28 -14.15
CA ARG A 35 -7.20 12.17 -14.22
C ARG A 35 -7.31 13.08 -13.00
N HIS A 36 -7.92 14.25 -13.19
CA HIS A 36 -8.26 15.20 -12.12
C HIS A 36 -7.03 15.73 -11.35
N LYS A 37 -5.91 15.91 -12.06
CA LYS A 37 -4.73 16.59 -11.53
C LYS A 37 -5.11 18.01 -11.12
N ASP A 38 -4.58 18.48 -10.00
CA ASP A 38 -4.82 19.82 -9.44
C ASP A 38 -6.29 20.10 -9.05
N MET A 39 -7.14 19.06 -8.99
CA MET A 39 -8.52 19.19 -8.51
C MET A 39 -8.63 18.67 -7.07
N TYR A 40 -9.36 19.36 -6.20
CA TYR A 40 -9.46 19.01 -4.78
C TYR A 40 -10.91 18.93 -4.31
N TYR A 41 -11.15 18.16 -3.24
CA TYR A 41 -12.39 18.25 -2.48
C TYR A 41 -12.24 19.28 -1.36
N GLY A 42 -12.81 20.46 -1.53
CA GLY A 42 -12.74 21.54 -0.54
C GLY A 42 -11.35 22.17 -0.48
N VAL A 43 -10.57 21.85 0.55
CA VAL A 43 -9.25 22.47 0.81
C VAL A 43 -8.16 21.89 -0.10
N LYS A 44 -7.13 22.68 -0.41
CA LYS A 44 -5.98 22.26 -1.25
C LYS A 44 -4.95 21.47 -0.42
N LEU A 45 -5.28 20.23 -0.09
CA LEU A 45 -4.41 19.30 0.63
C LEU A 45 -4.29 17.97 -0.12
N GLU A 46 -3.20 17.24 0.06
CA GLU A 46 -3.04 15.94 -0.62
C GLU A 46 -4.10 14.92 -0.19
N ALA A 47 -4.58 15.03 1.04
CA ALA A 47 -5.67 14.24 1.57
C ALA A 47 -6.98 14.42 0.78
N THR A 48 -7.20 15.57 0.14
CA THR A 48 -8.39 15.91 -0.64
C THR A 48 -8.11 16.02 -2.14
N HIS A 49 -6.85 15.86 -2.56
CA HIS A 49 -6.42 15.87 -3.95
C HIS A 49 -7.08 14.71 -4.70
N ARG A 50 -7.84 15.06 -5.74
CA ARG A 50 -8.64 14.14 -6.53
C ARG A 50 -7.81 13.43 -7.60
N TYR A 51 -6.52 13.73 -7.71
CA TYR A 51 -5.68 13.15 -8.72
C TYR A 51 -5.67 11.63 -8.66
N GLU A 52 -5.90 11.02 -9.82
CA GLU A 52 -5.80 9.59 -10.04
C GLU A 52 -4.39 9.29 -10.55
N TYR A 53 -3.47 9.04 -9.62
CA TYR A 53 -2.05 8.84 -9.93
C TYR A 53 -1.83 7.72 -10.95
N PRO A 54 -0.70 7.76 -11.71
CA PRO A 54 -0.39 6.80 -12.76
C PRO A 54 0.10 5.46 -12.18
N GLY A 55 -0.67 4.84 -11.29
CA GLY A 55 -0.39 3.51 -10.74
C GLY A 55 -0.43 3.48 -9.22
N ILE A 56 0.36 2.59 -8.61
CA ILE A 56 0.53 2.48 -7.15
C ILE A 56 1.90 3.04 -6.76
N HIS A 57 1.95 3.83 -5.69
CA HIS A 57 3.18 4.39 -5.15
C HIS A 57 4.13 3.27 -4.72
N ARG A 58 5.34 3.26 -5.27
CA ARG A 58 6.31 2.15 -5.14
C ARG A 58 6.66 1.84 -3.69
N SER A 59 6.74 2.86 -2.82
CA SER A 59 7.05 2.67 -1.39
C SER A 59 6.02 1.80 -0.65
N LEU A 60 4.76 1.76 -1.11
CA LEU A 60 3.73 0.91 -0.49
C LEU A 60 4.04 -0.57 -0.69
N LEU A 61 4.55 -0.93 -1.87
CA LEU A 61 4.91 -2.30 -2.22
C LEU A 61 6.21 -2.73 -1.54
N TRP A 62 7.15 -1.79 -1.33
CA TRP A 62 8.34 -2.06 -0.53
C TRP A 62 8.00 -2.23 0.95
N ALA A 63 7.14 -1.39 1.51
CA ALA A 63 6.62 -1.57 2.86
C ALA A 63 5.95 -2.95 3.03
N LEU A 64 5.19 -3.41 2.03
CA LEU A 64 4.58 -4.75 2.04
C LEU A 64 5.64 -5.86 2.10
N LYS A 65 6.72 -5.73 1.32
CA LYS A 65 7.84 -6.68 1.37
C LYS A 65 8.50 -6.73 2.73
N THR A 66 8.77 -5.57 3.31
CA THR A 66 9.36 -5.46 4.66
C THR A 66 8.46 -6.11 5.70
N VAL A 67 7.14 -5.92 5.61
CA VAL A 67 6.17 -6.59 6.48
C VAL A 67 6.24 -8.11 6.34
N ILE A 68 6.25 -8.63 5.11
CA ILE A 68 6.34 -10.07 4.84
C ILE A 68 7.66 -10.64 5.36
N PHE A 69 8.77 -9.94 5.13
CA PHE A 69 10.09 -10.31 5.64
C PHE A 69 10.07 -10.48 7.15
N TYR A 70 9.57 -9.50 7.89
CA TYR A 70 9.59 -9.56 9.35
C TYR A 70 8.61 -10.59 9.91
N LEU A 71 7.46 -10.82 9.26
CA LEU A 71 6.57 -11.92 9.61
C LEU A 71 7.27 -13.29 9.50
N GLN A 72 8.06 -13.50 8.44
CA GLN A 72 8.84 -14.72 8.25
C GLN A 72 10.02 -14.81 9.22
N LYS A 73 10.79 -13.72 9.37
CA LYS A 73 11.97 -13.65 10.23
C LYS A 73 11.63 -13.90 11.70
N GLU A 74 10.48 -13.42 12.17
CA GLU A 74 10.02 -13.65 13.54
C GLU A 74 9.30 -15.00 13.72
N ASN A 75 9.25 -15.84 12.68
CA ASN A 75 8.47 -17.08 12.67
C ASN A 75 7.02 -16.86 13.15
N SER A 76 6.41 -15.77 12.67
CA SER A 76 5.11 -15.30 13.14
C SER A 76 4.00 -16.31 12.85
N VAL A 77 3.02 -16.39 13.75
CA VAL A 77 1.75 -17.07 13.47
C VAL A 77 0.95 -16.41 12.35
N TYR A 78 1.28 -15.16 12.01
CA TYR A 78 0.62 -14.42 10.93
C TYR A 78 1.41 -14.52 9.62
N SER A 79 0.68 -14.53 8.51
CA SER A 79 1.28 -14.42 7.17
C SER A 79 0.44 -13.53 6.26
N PHE A 80 1.10 -12.93 5.26
CA PHE A 80 0.38 -12.22 4.20
C PHE A 80 -0.58 -13.18 3.49
N ARG A 81 -1.79 -12.69 3.21
CA ARG A 81 -2.76 -13.41 2.39
C ARG A 81 -2.90 -12.74 1.04
N LYS A 82 -3.43 -11.51 1.03
CA LYS A 82 -3.69 -10.78 -0.21
C LYS A 82 -3.80 -9.28 0.02
N ILE A 83 -3.60 -8.53 -1.06
CA ILE A 83 -4.04 -7.13 -1.16
C ILE A 83 -5.56 -7.15 -1.40
N SER A 84 -6.36 -6.90 -0.36
CA SER A 84 -7.82 -6.89 -0.49
C SER A 84 -8.30 -5.68 -1.30
N SER A 85 -7.61 -4.56 -1.17
CA SER A 85 -7.78 -3.40 -2.02
C SER A 85 -6.46 -2.66 -2.20
N GLY A 86 -6.17 -2.27 -3.43
CA GLY A 86 -5.04 -1.39 -3.75
C GLY A 86 -5.54 -0.16 -4.48
N TYR A 87 -5.07 0.02 -5.71
CA TYR A 87 -5.55 1.07 -6.58
C TYR A 87 -7.07 1.02 -6.83
N ARG A 88 -7.73 2.18 -6.82
CA ARG A 88 -9.12 2.42 -7.21
C ARG A 88 -9.18 3.64 -8.14
N CYS A 89 -9.75 3.46 -9.33
CA CYS A 89 -9.98 4.56 -10.27
C CYS A 89 -11.16 5.44 -9.85
N TYR A 90 -11.30 6.59 -10.50
CA TYR A 90 -12.45 7.48 -10.29
C TYR A 90 -13.79 6.81 -10.58
N ASP A 91 -13.88 6.01 -11.64
CA ASP A 91 -15.15 5.39 -12.07
C ASP A 91 -15.67 4.41 -11.00
N ARG A 92 -14.77 3.62 -10.38
CA ARG A 92 -15.10 2.74 -9.24
C ARG A 92 -15.57 3.54 -8.02
N ASN A 93 -14.99 4.71 -7.78
CA ASN A 93 -15.43 5.58 -6.69
C ASN A 93 -16.84 6.12 -6.95
N LEU A 94 -17.15 6.56 -8.17
CA LEU A 94 -18.49 7.01 -8.56
C LEU A 94 -19.54 5.91 -8.39
N GLN A 95 -19.27 4.71 -8.91
CA GLN A 95 -20.15 3.55 -8.81
C GLN A 95 -20.47 3.15 -7.36
N THR A 96 -19.58 3.48 -6.41
CA THR A 96 -19.75 3.12 -5.01
C THR A 96 -20.00 4.33 -4.11
N ASN A 97 -20.30 5.48 -4.70
CA ASN A 97 -20.53 6.76 -4.05
C ASN A 97 -19.43 7.15 -3.04
N ARG A 98 -18.18 6.77 -3.31
CA ARG A 98 -17.02 7.04 -2.45
C ARG A 98 -16.32 8.32 -2.87
N ARG A 99 -16.01 9.17 -1.89
CA ARG A 99 -15.21 10.40 -2.09
C ARG A 99 -13.76 10.30 -1.62
N THR A 100 -13.33 9.12 -1.15
CA THR A 100 -11.96 8.94 -0.65
C THR A 100 -10.92 8.94 -1.78
N THR A 101 -9.75 9.51 -1.51
CA THR A 101 -8.68 9.71 -2.51
C THR A 101 -7.43 8.88 -2.23
N ASN A 102 -7.30 8.28 -1.05
CA ASN A 102 -6.16 7.48 -0.63
C ASN A 102 -5.88 6.30 -1.59
N HIS A 103 -6.92 5.56 -1.99
CA HIS A 103 -6.76 4.44 -2.92
C HIS A 103 -6.54 4.84 -4.38
N LYS A 104 -6.42 6.11 -4.72
CA LYS A 104 -6.05 6.55 -6.07
C LYS A 104 -4.55 6.42 -6.33
N GLY A 105 -3.96 5.32 -5.88
CA GLY A 105 -2.53 5.01 -6.00
C GLY A 105 -1.71 5.14 -4.73
N LYS A 106 -2.28 5.62 -3.61
CA LYS A 106 -1.52 5.96 -2.39
C LYS A 106 -1.78 5.02 -1.21
N ALA A 107 -2.57 3.97 -1.34
CA ALA A 107 -2.96 3.12 -0.22
C ALA A 107 -3.13 1.64 -0.58
N LEU A 108 -2.88 0.79 0.41
CA LEU A 108 -3.13 -0.64 0.36
C LEU A 108 -3.92 -1.10 1.59
N ASP A 109 -4.92 -1.96 1.35
CA ASP A 109 -5.64 -2.73 2.36
C ASP A 109 -5.16 -4.18 2.27
N ILE A 110 -4.63 -4.70 3.38
CA ILE A 110 -4.02 -6.03 3.41
C ILE A 110 -4.82 -6.97 4.30
N HIS A 111 -5.08 -8.14 3.74
CA HIS A 111 -5.61 -9.28 4.47
C HIS A 111 -4.44 -10.18 4.90
N PHE A 112 -4.52 -10.67 6.14
CA PHE A 112 -3.58 -11.62 6.74
C PHE A 112 -4.26 -12.95 7.07
N ASN A 113 -3.44 -13.99 7.13
CA ASN A 113 -3.76 -15.27 7.75
C ASN A 113 -3.18 -15.32 9.17
N LYS A 114 -3.72 -16.20 10.00
CA LYS A 114 -3.18 -16.67 11.28
C LYS A 114 -3.20 -18.19 11.24
N ASN A 115 -2.07 -18.84 11.46
CA ASN A 115 -1.90 -20.29 11.35
C ASN A 115 -2.45 -20.84 10.01
N GLY A 116 -2.16 -20.14 8.91
CA GLY A 116 -2.60 -20.53 7.56
C GLY A 116 -4.04 -20.17 7.18
N VAL A 117 -4.89 -19.74 8.12
CA VAL A 117 -6.31 -19.40 7.87
C VAL A 117 -6.53 -17.90 7.93
N ARG A 118 -7.41 -17.35 7.10
CA ARG A 118 -7.78 -15.92 7.12
C ARG A 118 -8.23 -15.52 8.53
N THR A 119 -7.54 -14.55 9.13
CA THR A 119 -8.06 -13.88 10.34
C THR A 119 -8.82 -12.61 9.95
N SER A 120 -9.99 -12.41 10.56
CA SER A 120 -10.78 -11.19 10.51
C SER A 120 -10.86 -10.49 11.88
N SER A 121 -10.11 -10.97 12.87
CA SER A 121 -10.13 -10.45 14.24
C SER A 121 -9.50 -9.06 14.31
N CYS A 122 -10.24 -8.11 14.89
CA CYS A 122 -9.73 -6.76 15.15
C CYS A 122 -8.50 -6.76 16.07
N ASN A 123 -8.46 -7.67 17.05
CA ASN A 123 -7.32 -7.82 17.94
C ASN A 123 -6.06 -8.28 17.19
N ASP A 124 -6.21 -9.21 16.25
CA ASP A 124 -5.10 -9.65 15.40
C ASP A 124 -4.62 -8.51 14.49
N MET A 125 -5.53 -7.72 13.90
CA MET A 125 -5.15 -6.56 13.09
C MET A 125 -4.42 -5.49 13.92
N ASN A 126 -4.85 -5.25 15.16
CA ASN A 126 -4.19 -4.30 16.05
C ASN A 126 -2.81 -4.78 16.49
N LYS A 127 -2.63 -6.09 16.71
CA LYS A 127 -1.30 -6.68 16.93
C LYS A 127 -0.41 -6.47 15.72
N LEU A 128 -0.86 -6.82 14.51
CA LEU A 128 -0.09 -6.60 13.27
C LEU A 128 0.29 -5.12 13.07
N ARG A 129 -0.63 -4.19 13.30
CA ARG A 129 -0.34 -2.74 13.26
C ARG A 129 0.79 -2.36 14.21
N LYS A 130 0.74 -2.85 15.46
CA LYS A 130 1.70 -2.47 16.50
C LYS A 130 3.04 -3.18 16.34
N GLU A 131 3.01 -4.50 16.27
CA GLU A 131 4.17 -5.37 16.37
C GLU A 131 4.91 -5.51 15.05
N ILE A 132 4.26 -5.24 13.92
CA ILE A 132 4.90 -5.33 12.60
C ILE A 132 5.00 -3.96 11.94
N PHE A 133 3.87 -3.33 11.61
CA PHE A 133 3.90 -2.08 10.81
C PHE A 133 4.55 -0.93 11.58
N ASN A 134 4.15 -0.69 12.83
CA ASN A 134 4.72 0.38 13.62
C ASN A 134 6.16 0.07 14.04
N LYS A 135 6.43 -1.14 14.55
CA LYS A 135 7.77 -1.56 14.99
C LYS A 135 8.82 -1.47 13.87
N TYR A 136 8.51 -1.95 12.66
CA TYR A 136 9.50 -2.11 11.59
C TYR A 136 9.45 -1.05 10.51
N LEU A 137 8.30 -0.42 10.26
CA LEU A 137 8.18 0.65 9.28
C LEU A 137 8.15 2.04 9.92
N GLY A 138 8.10 2.12 11.26
CA GLY A 138 7.85 3.37 11.98
C GLY A 138 6.43 3.92 11.79
N ALA A 139 5.54 3.19 11.10
CA ALA A 139 4.22 3.67 10.70
C ALA A 139 3.39 4.13 11.91
N LYS A 140 2.64 5.23 11.76
CA LYS A 140 1.89 5.85 12.86
C LYS A 140 0.39 5.73 12.65
N TRP A 141 -0.38 5.78 13.73
CA TRP A 141 -1.84 5.64 13.65
C TRP A 141 -2.52 6.92 13.22
N ASP A 142 -3.45 6.72 12.30
CA ASP A 142 -4.30 7.72 11.68
C ASP A 142 -3.46 8.88 11.10
N TRP A 143 -4.09 9.97 10.72
CA TRP A 143 -3.43 11.12 10.09
C TRP A 143 -3.38 12.29 11.07
N LYS A 144 -2.61 12.14 12.15
CA LYS A 144 -2.51 13.17 13.21
C LYS A 144 -1.55 14.29 12.78
N ALA A 145 -1.75 15.49 13.35
CA ALA A 145 -0.87 16.63 13.13
C ALA A 145 0.60 16.26 13.43
N GLY A 146 1.51 16.70 12.55
CA GLY A 146 2.95 16.43 12.65
C GLY A 146 3.39 15.07 12.08
N GLN A 147 2.49 14.24 11.56
CA GLN A 147 2.83 12.96 10.92
C GLN A 147 2.99 13.13 9.39
N ASN A 148 3.97 13.92 8.98
CA ASN A 148 4.28 14.15 7.56
C ASN A 148 5.32 13.14 7.07
N ASN A 149 5.28 12.79 5.78
CA ASN A 149 6.27 11.93 5.12
C ASN A 149 6.49 10.57 5.81
N ILE A 150 5.43 10.02 6.41
CA ILE A 150 5.43 8.73 7.09
C ILE A 150 4.27 7.86 6.61
N PHE A 151 4.41 6.54 6.74
CA PHE A 151 3.28 5.65 6.53
C PHE A 151 2.27 5.83 7.66
N ASN A 152 1.00 6.05 7.31
CA ASN A 152 -0.09 6.12 8.28
C ASN A 152 -0.91 4.82 8.24
N LEU A 153 -1.31 4.34 9.40
CA LEU A 153 -2.16 3.16 9.61
C LEU A 153 -3.58 3.61 9.93
N GLU A 154 -4.60 3.07 9.25
CA GLU A 154 -5.98 3.32 9.68
C GLU A 154 -6.30 2.45 10.90
N SER A 155 -6.75 3.08 11.99
CA SER A 155 -7.19 2.37 13.19
C SER A 155 -8.55 1.68 13.00
N ALA A 156 -8.87 0.71 13.86
CA ALA A 156 -10.19 0.07 13.86
C ALA A 156 -11.33 1.08 14.06
N ARG A 157 -11.10 2.16 14.81
CA ARG A 157 -12.06 3.27 15.01
C ARG A 157 -12.37 4.04 13.73
N LYS A 158 -11.47 4.01 12.75
CA LYS A 158 -11.65 4.65 11.45
C LYS A 158 -12.30 3.73 10.39
N GLY A 159 -12.39 2.43 10.69
CA GLY A 159 -13.13 1.45 9.88
C GLY A 159 -12.37 0.17 9.57
N ALA A 160 -11.04 0.18 9.68
CA ALA A 160 -10.18 -0.95 9.34
C ALA A 160 -10.17 -2.06 10.42
N THR A 161 -11.28 -2.76 10.56
CA THR A 161 -11.50 -3.75 11.63
C THR A 161 -10.94 -5.14 11.31
N SER A 162 -10.94 -5.55 10.04
CA SER A 162 -10.52 -6.91 9.63
C SER A 162 -9.36 -6.91 8.61
N TRP A 163 -8.83 -5.74 8.28
CA TRP A 163 -7.65 -5.56 7.42
C TRP A 163 -6.71 -4.53 8.05
N VAL A 164 -5.46 -4.52 7.61
CA VAL A 164 -4.54 -3.41 7.89
C VAL A 164 -4.53 -2.49 6.66
N HIS A 165 -5.03 -1.28 6.84
CA HIS A 165 -4.87 -0.20 5.87
C HIS A 165 -3.58 0.56 6.18
N TYR A 166 -2.82 0.89 5.14
CA TYR A 166 -1.77 1.89 5.24
C TYR A 166 -1.65 2.71 3.97
N ASP A 167 -1.25 3.96 4.13
CA ASP A 167 -1.15 4.91 3.02
C ASP A 167 0.01 5.90 3.19
N VAL A 168 0.27 6.63 2.10
CA VAL A 168 1.27 7.70 2.01
C VAL A 168 0.60 9.06 1.76
N ARG A 169 -0.64 9.26 2.23
CA ARG A 169 -1.41 10.48 1.87
C ARG A 169 -0.91 11.75 2.55
N GLN A 170 -0.04 11.63 3.55
CA GLN A 170 0.62 12.73 4.26
C GLN A 170 2.04 12.98 3.73
N PHE A 171 2.40 12.39 2.59
CA PHE A 171 3.64 12.72 1.91
C PHE A 171 3.52 14.09 1.24
N ASP A 172 4.61 14.84 1.27
CA ASP A 172 4.74 16.08 0.52
C ASP A 172 4.70 15.80 -0.98
N GLN A 173 4.27 16.79 -1.76
CA GLN A 173 4.13 16.65 -3.23
C GLN A 173 5.43 16.23 -3.91
N ILE A 174 6.59 16.65 -3.37
CA ILE A 174 7.90 16.27 -3.89
C ILE A 174 8.15 14.76 -3.83
N TYR A 175 7.44 14.04 -2.96
CA TYR A 175 7.50 12.58 -2.80
C TYR A 175 6.29 11.86 -3.43
N LEU A 176 5.44 12.58 -4.16
CA LEU A 176 4.27 12.05 -4.86
C LEU A 176 4.31 12.38 -6.36
N LYS A 177 5.50 12.57 -6.92
CA LYS A 177 5.67 12.71 -8.37
C LYS A 177 5.26 11.42 -9.09
N ASP A 178 4.77 11.57 -10.32
CA ASP A 178 4.28 10.47 -11.16
C ASP A 178 5.32 9.33 -11.34
N GLU A 179 6.61 9.68 -11.36
CA GLU A 179 7.73 8.72 -11.50
C GLU A 179 7.89 7.75 -10.31
N TYR A 180 7.27 8.05 -9.17
CA TYR A 180 7.26 7.16 -8.01
C TYR A 180 6.10 6.17 -8.01
N PHE A 181 5.24 6.20 -9.03
CA PHE A 181 4.15 5.26 -9.20
C PHE A 181 4.49 4.24 -10.28
N CYS A 182 4.07 2.99 -10.05
CA CYS A 182 4.28 1.88 -10.96
C CYS A 182 2.95 1.33 -11.49
N LYS A 183 2.93 0.89 -12.74
CA LYS A 183 1.78 0.28 -13.44
C LYS A 183 2.02 -1.16 -13.85
N ASP A 184 3.21 -1.67 -13.58
CA ASP A 184 3.61 -3.03 -13.91
C ASP A 184 4.78 -3.45 -13.01
N SER A 185 5.14 -4.73 -13.10
CA SER A 185 6.29 -5.28 -12.38
C SER A 185 7.62 -4.67 -12.80
N GLU A 186 7.75 -4.19 -14.04
CA GLU A 186 9.02 -3.66 -14.56
C GLU A 186 9.35 -2.30 -13.95
N THR A 187 8.38 -1.39 -13.96
CA THR A 187 8.46 -0.06 -13.33
C THR A 187 8.62 -0.15 -11.81
N LEU A 188 8.05 -1.18 -11.18
CA LEU A 188 8.26 -1.46 -9.76
C LEU A 188 9.73 -1.78 -9.44
N ASN A 189 10.36 -2.62 -10.27
CA ASN A 189 11.78 -3.00 -10.18
C ASN A 189 12.76 -1.90 -10.66
N GLY A 190 12.25 -0.72 -11.06
CA GLY A 190 13.08 0.39 -11.52
C GLY A 190 14.03 0.93 -10.45
N LYS A 191 14.68 2.06 -10.74
CA LYS A 191 15.66 2.72 -9.86
C LYS A 191 15.17 2.82 -8.40
N PRO A 192 16.00 2.50 -7.37
CA PRO A 192 15.63 2.69 -5.96
C PRO A 192 15.17 4.13 -5.70
N LEU A 193 14.21 4.36 -4.79
CA LEU A 193 13.70 5.73 -4.53
C LEU A 193 14.81 6.65 -4.05
N ALA A 194 15.76 6.13 -3.25
CA ALA A 194 16.95 6.88 -2.83
C ALA A 194 17.80 7.41 -3.98
N SER A 195 17.68 6.84 -5.19
CA SER A 195 18.37 7.31 -6.41
C SER A 195 17.50 8.20 -7.30
N LEU A 196 16.26 8.46 -6.88
CA LEU A 196 15.29 9.34 -7.55
C LEU A 196 14.95 10.59 -6.70
N LEU A 197 15.44 10.63 -5.46
CA LEU A 197 15.39 11.78 -4.54
C LEU A 197 16.61 12.68 -4.78
#